data_AF-A0A8T3YZD9-F1
#
_entry.id   AF-A0A8T3YZD9-F1
#
_cell.length_a   1.000
_cell.length_b   1.000
_cell.length_c   1.000
_cell.angle_alpha   90.00
_cell.angle_beta   90.00
_cell.angle_gamma   90.00
#
_symmetry.space_group_name_H-M   'P 1'
#
loop_
_entity.id
_entity.type
_entity.pdbx_description
1 polymer ?
#
loop_
_entity_poly.entity_id
_entity_poly.type
_entity_poly.pdbx_seq_one_letter_code
_entity_poly.pdbx_strand_id
1 'polypeptide(L)'
;MMETENFRGLNGNLMAFKREVEGAQKVTFAGIPGVCSPFAELFAYVIRDKESVFVSKTDLDSARKIERTPLGMQFTEEADPQSSVVALLGGL
;
A
#
# COMPACT_ATOMS: atom_id res chain seq x y z
N MET A 1 14.51 -7.32 14.15
CA MET A 1 13.08 -7.71 14.06
C MET A 1 12.87 -8.98 14.86
N MET A 2 11.85 -9.03 15.69
CA MET A 2 11.40 -10.25 16.37
C MET A 2 10.16 -10.76 15.64
N GLU A 3 10.00 -12.07 15.52
CA GLU A 3 8.81 -12.68 14.94
C GLU A 3 7.60 -12.43 15.84
N THR A 4 6.52 -11.86 15.29
CA THR A 4 5.31 -11.49 16.04
C THR A 4 4.15 -12.44 15.76
N GLU A 5 4.01 -12.93 14.53
CA GLU A 5 2.98 -13.88 14.14
C GLU A 5 3.37 -14.70 12.90
N ASN A 6 2.70 -15.84 12.73
CA ASN A 6 2.79 -16.67 11.53
C ASN A 6 1.45 -16.64 10.77
N PHE A 7 1.50 -16.38 9.47
CA PHE A 7 0.35 -16.48 8.58
C PHE A 7 0.64 -17.40 7.40
N ARG A 8 -0.42 -17.94 6.78
CA ARG A 8 -0.33 -18.79 5.59
C ARG A 8 -1.32 -18.35 4.52
N GLY A 9 -0.90 -18.49 3.27
CA GLY A 9 -1.70 -18.15 2.10
C GLY A 9 -1.95 -16.65 1.92
N LEU A 10 -2.64 -16.31 0.84
CA LEU A 10 -2.90 -14.93 0.46
C LEU A 10 -3.74 -14.20 1.52
N ASN A 11 -4.87 -14.78 1.92
CA ASN A 11 -5.76 -14.12 2.88
C ASN A 11 -5.08 -13.88 4.24
N GLY A 12 -4.25 -14.83 4.71
CA GLY A 12 -3.49 -14.65 5.95
C GLY A 12 -2.54 -13.46 5.87
N ASN A 13 -1.80 -13.32 4.77
CA ASN A 13 -0.90 -12.20 4.52
C ASN A 13 -1.64 -10.85 4.48
N LEU A 14 -2.75 -10.79 3.74
CA LEU A 14 -3.56 -9.58 3.61
C LEU A 14 -4.17 -9.13 4.95
N MET A 15 -4.65 -10.08 5.76
CA MET A 15 -5.21 -9.76 7.08
C MET A 15 -4.15 -9.35 8.10
N ALA A 16 -2.94 -9.91 8.02
CA ALA A 16 -1.82 -9.45 8.83
C ALA A 16 -1.50 -7.98 8.52
N PHE A 17 -1.36 -7.63 7.24
CA PHE A 17 -1.14 -6.23 6.84
C PHE A 17 -2.27 -5.30 7.31
N LYS A 18 -3.53 -5.72 7.16
CA LYS A 18 -4.69 -4.93 7.60
C LYS A 18 -4.65 -4.58 9.08
N ARG A 19 -4.22 -5.51 9.95
CA ARG A 19 -4.09 -5.29 11.39
C ARG A 19 -2.96 -4.31 11.72
N GLU A 20 -1.80 -4.48 11.09
CA GLU A 20 -0.64 -3.60 11.31
C GLU A 20 -0.93 -2.12 11.00
N VAL A 21 -1.86 -1.85 10.07
CA VAL A 21 -2.24 -0.49 9.69
C VAL A 21 -3.60 -0.05 10.20
N GLU A 22 -4.21 -0.74 11.19
CA GLU A 22 -5.59 -0.47 11.60
C GLU A 22 -5.80 0.99 12.06
N GLY A 23 -4.82 1.54 12.78
CA GLY A 23 -4.86 2.91 13.32
C GLY A 23 -4.52 4.01 12.30
N ALA A 24 -4.09 3.66 11.09
CA ALA A 24 -3.78 4.63 10.06
C ALA A 24 -5.06 5.08 9.33
N GLN A 25 -5.15 6.38 9.01
CA GLN A 25 -6.17 6.89 8.08
C GLN A 25 -5.70 6.86 6.62
N LYS A 26 -4.38 6.87 6.44
CA LYS A 26 -3.70 6.91 5.15
C LYS A 26 -2.45 6.04 5.19
N VAL A 27 -2.21 5.29 4.12
CA VAL A 27 -0.99 4.49 3.94
C VAL A 27 -0.31 4.90 2.64
N THR A 28 0.97 5.25 2.74
CA THR A 28 1.81 5.51 1.56
C THR A 28 2.64 4.26 1.27
N PHE A 29 2.47 3.69 0.09
CA PHE A 29 3.28 2.59 -0.42
C PHE A 29 4.45 3.17 -1.22
N ALA A 30 5.68 2.76 -0.95
CA ALA A 30 6.85 3.13 -1.74
C ALA A 30 7.49 1.87 -2.34
N GLY A 31 7.77 1.87 -3.64
CA GLY A 31 8.25 0.67 -4.32
C GLY A 31 8.79 0.91 -5.72
N ILE A 32 9.46 -0.10 -6.30
CA ILE A 32 9.85 -0.08 -7.71
C ILE A 32 8.58 -0.13 -8.59
N PRO A 33 8.36 0.84 -9.48
CA PRO A 33 7.20 0.83 -10.37
C PRO A 33 7.22 -0.41 -11.28
N GLY A 34 6.05 -0.98 -11.54
CA GLY A 34 5.87 -2.20 -12.34
C GLY A 34 5.90 -3.47 -11.50
N VAL A 35 6.92 -3.69 -10.67
CA VAL A 35 7.01 -4.89 -9.81
C VAL A 35 6.25 -4.70 -8.51
N CYS A 36 6.40 -3.56 -7.86
CA CYS A 36 5.75 -3.27 -6.57
C CYS A 36 4.32 -2.76 -6.73
N SER A 37 4.01 -2.14 -7.88
CA SER A 37 2.69 -1.58 -8.20
C SER A 37 1.51 -2.53 -7.94
N PRO A 38 1.48 -3.79 -8.44
CA PRO A 38 0.35 -4.69 -8.20
C PRO A 38 0.18 -5.07 -6.73
N PHE A 39 1.27 -5.08 -5.94
CA PHE A 39 1.18 -5.33 -4.50
C PHE A 39 0.59 -4.14 -3.75
N ALA A 40 0.96 -2.91 -4.14
CA ALA A 40 0.34 -1.70 -3.59
C ALA A 40 -1.17 -1.69 -3.87
N GLU A 41 -1.59 -1.99 -5.10
CA GLU A 41 -3.01 -2.10 -5.47
C GLU A 41 -3.74 -3.20 -4.68
N LEU A 42 -3.11 -4.37 -4.53
CA LEU A 42 -3.65 -5.50 -3.76
C LEU A 42 -3.83 -5.15 -2.28
N PHE A 43 -2.83 -4.54 -1.63
CA PHE A 43 -2.95 -4.15 -0.23
C PHE A 43 -3.94 -3.01 -0.06
N ALA A 44 -3.93 -2.00 -0.96
CA ALA A 44 -4.91 -0.92 -0.97
C ALA A 44 -6.35 -1.45 -1.06
N TYR A 45 -6.60 -2.53 -1.80
CA TYR A 45 -7.93 -3.17 -1.85
C TYR A 45 -8.40 -3.69 -0.48
N VAL A 46 -7.47 -4.26 0.30
CA VAL A 46 -7.76 -4.85 1.61
C VAL A 46 -8.06 -3.77 2.66
N ILE A 47 -7.40 -2.63 2.52
CA ILE A 47 -7.57 -1.44 3.36
C ILE A 47 -8.36 -0.33 2.66
N ARG A 48 -9.28 -0.68 1.76
CA ARG A 48 -10.09 0.26 0.94
C ARG A 48 -10.97 1.24 1.73
N ASP A 49 -11.04 1.08 3.05
CA ASP A 49 -11.63 2.02 4.00
C ASP A 49 -10.67 3.19 4.37
N LYS A 50 -9.42 3.15 3.90
CA LYS A 50 -8.34 4.12 4.15
C LYS A 50 -7.88 4.77 2.85
N GLU A 51 -7.25 5.94 2.95
CA GLU A 51 -6.56 6.54 1.79
C GLU A 51 -5.27 5.74 1.48
N SER A 52 -5.02 5.48 0.21
CA SER A 52 -3.82 4.78 -0.27
C SER A 52 -3.11 5.61 -1.32
N VAL A 53 -1.80 5.77 -1.18
CA VAL A 53 -0.95 6.51 -2.12
C VAL A 53 0.23 5.65 -2.51
N PHE A 54 0.65 5.67 -3.78
CA PHE A 54 1.88 5.04 -4.24
C PHE A 54 2.92 6.08 -4.62
N VAL A 55 4.16 5.86 -4.19
CA VAL A 55 5.36 6.63 -4.53
C VAL A 55 6.34 5.72 -5.28
N SER A 56 6.78 6.16 -6.44
CA SER A 56 7.81 5.48 -7.23
C SER A 56 9.17 5.65 -6.56
N LYS A 57 9.79 4.55 -6.13
CA LYS A 57 11.09 4.56 -5.45
C LYS A 57 11.09 5.52 -4.26
N THR A 58 11.86 6.60 -4.33
CA THR A 58 11.95 7.67 -3.34
C THR A 58 11.54 9.03 -3.91
N ASP A 59 10.92 9.05 -5.10
CA ASP A 59 10.52 10.26 -5.79
C ASP A 59 9.13 10.71 -5.30
N LEU A 60 9.11 11.59 -4.29
CA LEU A 60 7.88 12.04 -3.65
C LEU A 60 6.92 12.76 -4.60
N ASP A 61 7.43 13.37 -5.68
CA ASP A 61 6.62 14.08 -6.68
C ASP A 61 5.84 13.11 -7.59
N SER A 62 6.24 11.83 -7.62
CA SER A 62 5.55 10.77 -8.35
C SER A 62 4.28 10.26 -7.67
N ALA A 63 3.92 10.81 -6.51
CA ALA A 63 2.82 10.32 -5.69
C ALA A 63 1.49 10.30 -6.45
N ARG A 64 0.82 9.14 -6.44
CA ARG A 64 -0.51 8.93 -7.04
C ARG A 64 -1.44 8.25 -6.05
N LYS A 65 -2.71 8.68 -6.00
CA LYS A 65 -3.73 7.95 -5.25
C LYS A 65 -3.93 6.55 -5.84
N ILE A 66 -4.28 5.60 -4.99
CA ILE A 66 -4.76 4.28 -5.39
C ILE A 66 -6.24 4.20 -5.02
N GLU A 67 -7.11 4.21 -6.03
CA GLU A 67 -8.56 4.30 -5.83
C GLU A 67 -9.31 3.14 -6.49
N ARG A 68 -10.51 2.86 -6.00
CA ARG A 68 -11.38 1.83 -6.55
C ARG A 68 -12.03 2.34 -7.84
N THR A 69 -11.85 1.60 -8.91
CA THR A 69 -12.49 1.78 -10.21
C THR A 69 -13.29 0.51 -10.60
N PRO A 70 -14.01 0.50 -11.73
CA PRO A 70 -14.63 -0.73 -12.25
C PRO A 70 -13.64 -1.85 -12.57
N LEU A 71 -12.34 -1.56 -12.73
CA LEU A 71 -11.30 -2.53 -13.07
C LEU A 71 -10.48 -3.01 -11.85
N GLY A 72 -10.78 -2.52 -10.65
CA GLY A 72 -10.04 -2.85 -9.43
C GLY A 72 -9.49 -1.61 -8.74
N MET A 73 -8.41 -1.77 -7.97
CA MET A 73 -7.65 -0.64 -7.44
C MET A 73 -6.71 -0.16 -8.53
N GLN A 74 -6.69 1.14 -8.83
CA GLN A 74 -5.85 1.72 -9.87
C GLN A 74 -5.22 3.03 -9.40
N PHE A 75 -4.08 3.38 -9.99
CA PHE A 75 -3.50 4.71 -9.82
C PHE A 75 -4.35 5.78 -10.52
N THR A 76 -4.66 6.87 -9.82
CA THR A 76 -5.48 7.97 -10.35
C THR A 76 -4.72 9.29 -10.34
N GLU A 77 -5.19 10.28 -9.59
CA GLU A 77 -4.66 11.64 -9.56
C GLU A 77 -3.43 11.78 -8.66
N GLU A 78 -2.76 12.93 -8.76
CA GLU A 78 -1.65 13.28 -7.88
C GLU A 78 -2.11 13.34 -6.42
N ALA A 79 -1.23 12.99 -5.51
CA ALA A 79 -1.55 12.91 -4.09
C ALA A 79 -0.43 13.47 -3.23
N ASP A 80 -0.78 13.94 -2.04
CA ASP A 80 0.20 14.19 -0.99
C ASP A 80 0.80 12.85 -0.52
N PRO A 81 2.13 12.64 -0.54
CA PRO A 81 2.73 11.41 -0.04
C PRO A 81 2.78 11.30 1.49
N GLN A 82 2.50 12.37 2.25
CA GLN A 82 2.55 12.35 3.71
C GLN A 82 1.50 11.41 4.31
N SER A 83 1.95 10.56 5.24
CA SER A 83 1.09 9.65 5.99
C SER A 83 1.74 9.22 7.30
N SER A 84 0.94 8.73 8.25
CA SER A 84 1.44 8.18 9.51
C SER A 84 2.09 6.79 9.34
N VAL A 85 1.85 6.12 8.21
CA VAL A 85 2.37 4.78 7.91
C VAL A 85 2.87 4.73 6.47
N VAL A 86 4.16 4.41 6.32
CA VAL A 86 4.78 4.15 5.02
C VAL A 86 5.11 2.67 4.89
N ALA A 87 4.50 2.00 3.91
CA ALA A 87 4.79 0.62 3.55
C ALA A 87 5.91 0.58 2.50
N LEU A 88 7.13 0.25 2.94
CA LEU A 88 8.27 0.05 2.05
C LEU A 88 8.16 -1.34 1.42
N LEU A 89 7.87 -1.37 0.12
CA LEU A 89 7.78 -2.60 -0.65
C LEU A 89 9.20 -3.06 -1.01
N GLY A 90 9.43 -4.38 -0.94
CA GLY A 90 10.75 -4.95 -1.15
C GLY A 90 11.36 -4.58 -2.51
N GLY A 91 12.69 -4.42 -2.53
CA GLY A 91 13.44 -4.04 -3.72
C GLY A 91 13.72 -2.54 -3.86
N LEU A 92 13.29 -1.71 -2.90
CA LEU A 92 13.64 -0.28 -2.85
C LEU A 92 15.14 -0.03 -2.71
#